data_AF-A0AAV0LC51-F1
#
_entry.id   AF-A0AAV0LC51-F1
#
_cell.length_a   1.000
_cell.length_b   1.000
_cell.length_c   1.000
_cell.angle_alpha   90.00
_cell.angle_beta   90.00
_cell.angle_gamma   90.00
#
_symmetry.space_group_name_H-M   'P 1'
#
loop_
_entity.id
_entity.type
_entity.pdbx_description
1 polymer ?
#
loop_
_entity_poly.entity_id
_entity_poly.type
_entity_poly.pdbx_seq_one_letter_code
_entity_poly.pdbx_strand_id
1 'polypeptide(L)'
;MITCQIRPQIQRKTMGQQRRSALYNLRHVVFFSHMDSAIYRESGKQNCMSLILQALVTDAAIEVIIYFYLFVMDMRCSRKEGWHHSQNGRRSCQRLCLIHVLSCSVRFQAIPSHSGRRSLFDYYVKTRAEEERKEKRAAQKAAVEGFKQLLEEASKDIDKYTDYQTFRKKWGNDPRFEALDRKDREHLLNERILSLRKAAREKAQAELSAVAVVFKSMLRERGDITVHSRWSRVKDSLRDDLRYTSTKHEDREALFNEYLSDLKAADKEAERGIKSKREEQVIVISSSTTLSQFLCLRERLKERERELRKRKEREELKMERVRQKVRRKEATSSFQALLVETIKDPQVYLIAMVAV
;
A
#
# COMPACT_ATOMS: atom_id res chain seq x y z
N MET A 1 13.34 -41.58 60.91
CA MET A 1 12.68 -42.08 62.13
C MET A 1 11.45 -41.23 62.40
N ILE A 2 10.32 -41.86 62.77
CA ILE A 2 9.07 -41.27 63.31
C ILE A 2 8.14 -40.68 62.22
N THR A 3 7.18 -41.45 61.63
CA THR A 3 5.74 -41.64 61.98
C THR A 3 4.90 -40.35 61.84
N CYS A 4 3.64 -40.28 61.40
CA CYS A 4 2.50 -41.19 61.43
C CYS A 4 1.37 -40.67 60.50
N GLN A 5 0.41 -41.55 60.19
CA GLN A 5 -0.85 -41.35 59.43
C GLN A 5 -1.76 -40.25 59.98
N ILE A 6 -2.57 -39.58 59.12
CA ILE A 6 -4.03 -39.34 59.29
C ILE A 6 -4.71 -39.14 57.90
N ARG A 7 -5.74 -39.92 57.58
CA ARG A 7 -6.92 -39.58 56.72
C ARG A 7 -8.09 -39.36 57.70
N PRO A 8 -9.14 -38.52 57.48
CA PRO A 8 -10.12 -38.73 56.38
C PRO A 8 -10.96 -37.49 55.86
N GLN A 9 -11.63 -37.73 54.72
CA GLN A 9 -12.98 -37.31 54.25
C GLN A 9 -13.49 -35.83 54.12
N ILE A 10 -13.92 -35.54 52.87
CA ILE A 10 -15.18 -34.91 52.38
C ILE A 10 -15.67 -33.59 53.00
N GLN A 11 -15.93 -32.58 52.15
CA GLN A 11 -17.22 -31.90 51.97
C GLN A 11 -17.26 -31.12 50.64
N ARG A 12 -18.25 -31.43 49.81
CA ARG A 12 -18.61 -30.72 48.56
C ARG A 12 -19.26 -29.38 48.91
N LYS A 13 -18.87 -28.28 48.25
CA LYS A 13 -19.73 -27.10 48.05
C LYS A 13 -19.57 -26.50 46.64
N THR A 14 -20.55 -26.84 45.79
CA THR A 14 -21.29 -25.96 44.88
C THR A 14 -20.55 -24.88 44.07
N MET A 15 -20.13 -25.24 42.84
CA MET A 15 -19.98 -24.30 41.71
C MET A 15 -21.27 -24.33 40.89
N GLY A 16 -22.31 -23.70 41.43
CA GLY A 16 -23.64 -23.66 40.86
C GLY A 16 -24.18 -22.24 40.81
N GLN A 17 -23.49 -21.27 40.18
CA GLN A 17 -24.06 -19.95 39.93
C GLN A 17 -23.23 -19.10 38.96
N GLN A 18 -23.11 -19.51 37.69
CA GLN A 18 -22.64 -18.60 36.63
C GLN A 18 -23.01 -19.03 35.21
N ARG A 19 -24.19 -19.65 35.03
CA ARG A 19 -24.78 -19.93 33.71
C ARG A 19 -26.30 -19.71 33.71
N ARG A 20 -26.75 -18.60 34.28
CA ARG A 20 -28.11 -18.07 34.09
C ARG A 20 -28.04 -16.57 33.92
N SER A 21 -27.84 -16.13 32.68
CA SER A 21 -28.27 -14.81 32.15
C SER A 21 -27.82 -14.71 30.70
N ALA A 22 -28.49 -15.47 29.84
CA ALA A 22 -28.49 -15.28 28.39
C ALA A 22 -29.70 -16.02 27.79
N LEU A 23 -30.86 -15.79 28.38
CA LEU A 23 -32.16 -16.11 27.80
C LEU A 23 -33.00 -14.89 28.09
N TYR A 24 -33.13 -13.99 27.13
CA TYR A 24 -34.27 -13.10 26.89
C TYR A 24 -33.90 -12.18 25.72
N ASN A 25 -34.15 -12.65 24.50
CA ASN A 25 -34.67 -11.89 23.36
C ASN A 25 -34.75 -12.80 22.13
N LEU A 26 -35.62 -13.80 22.21
CA LEU A 26 -36.13 -14.57 21.08
C LEU A 26 -37.64 -14.34 21.04
N ARG A 27 -38.06 -13.22 20.46
CA ARG A 27 -39.48 -12.91 20.23
C ARG A 27 -39.99 -13.47 18.89
N HIS A 28 -39.37 -14.55 18.38
CA HIS A 28 -39.78 -15.23 17.14
C HIS A 28 -39.88 -16.77 17.25
N VAL A 29 -39.91 -17.34 18.46
CA VAL A 29 -40.09 -18.80 18.65
C VAL A 29 -41.28 -19.08 19.56
N VAL A 30 -42.46 -18.57 19.19
CA VAL A 30 -43.73 -18.92 19.84
C VAL A 30 -44.80 -19.21 18.78
N PHE A 31 -44.47 -20.01 17.77
CA PHE A 31 -45.48 -20.45 16.80
C PHE A 31 -45.50 -21.94 16.49
N PHE A 32 -44.65 -22.77 17.11
CA PHE A 32 -44.59 -24.20 16.80
C PHE A 32 -44.51 -25.13 18.02
N SER A 33 -44.85 -24.65 19.21
CA SER A 33 -44.91 -25.48 20.42
C SER A 33 -46.30 -26.05 20.75
N HIS A 34 -47.29 -25.83 19.88
CA HIS A 34 -48.66 -26.33 20.07
C HIS A 34 -49.17 -27.14 18.86
N MET A 35 -48.39 -28.14 18.43
CA MET A 35 -48.97 -29.31 17.77
C MET A 35 -48.59 -30.55 18.57
N ASP A 36 -49.59 -31.01 19.31
CA ASP A 36 -49.53 -32.01 20.34
C ASP A 36 -48.99 -33.36 19.88
N SER A 37 -48.31 -34.01 20.82
CA SER A 37 -47.97 -35.44 20.85
C SER A 37 -49.18 -36.39 20.87
N ALA A 38 -50.37 -35.91 20.54
CA ALA A 38 -51.61 -36.67 20.48
C ALA A 38 -51.81 -37.38 19.13
N ILE A 39 -51.31 -36.84 18.02
CA ILE A 39 -51.52 -37.44 16.68
C ILE A 39 -50.65 -38.70 16.48
N TYR A 40 -49.52 -38.81 17.18
CA TYR A 40 -48.55 -39.90 16.96
C TYR A 40 -48.96 -41.24 17.59
N ARG A 41 -50.04 -41.30 18.37
CA ARG A 41 -50.44 -42.51 19.10
C ARG A 41 -51.60 -43.29 18.46
N GLU A 42 -52.29 -42.73 17.46
CA GLU A 42 -53.47 -43.38 16.86
C GLU A 42 -53.42 -43.66 15.35
N SER A 43 -52.48 -43.10 14.58
CA SER A 43 -52.41 -43.41 13.15
C SER A 43 -51.34 -44.46 12.85
N GLY A 44 -51.80 -45.66 12.46
CA GLY A 44 -50.97 -46.75 11.96
C GLY A 44 -49.95 -46.31 10.90
N LYS A 45 -48.84 -47.07 10.85
CA LYS A 45 -47.59 -46.84 10.11
C LYS A 45 -47.70 -46.49 8.60
N GLN A 46 -48.89 -46.49 8.01
CA GLN A 46 -49.11 -46.18 6.59
C GLN A 46 -49.40 -44.70 6.29
N ASN A 47 -49.85 -43.90 7.28
CA ASN A 47 -50.19 -42.48 7.02
C ASN A 47 -49.06 -41.48 7.30
N CYS A 48 -48.01 -41.87 8.02
CA CYS A 48 -46.87 -40.98 8.26
C CYS A 48 -46.01 -40.77 7.01
N MET A 49 -45.95 -41.75 6.11
CA MET A 49 -45.22 -41.63 4.85
C MET A 49 -45.90 -40.66 3.88
N SER A 50 -47.23 -40.59 3.83
CA SER A 50 -47.93 -39.66 2.93
C SER A 50 -47.83 -38.20 3.39
N LEU A 51 -47.84 -37.96 4.71
CA LEU A 51 -47.63 -36.62 5.28
C LEU A 51 -46.19 -36.12 5.11
N ILE A 52 -45.20 -37.02 5.17
CA ILE A 52 -43.80 -36.67 4.86
C ILE A 52 -43.63 -36.41 3.35
N LEU A 53 -44.30 -37.17 2.49
CA LEU A 53 -44.30 -36.95 1.03
C LEU A 53 -45.02 -35.67 0.61
N GLN A 54 -46.10 -35.27 1.30
CA GLN A 54 -46.79 -34.00 1.05
C GLN A 54 -46.00 -32.77 1.55
N ALA A 55 -45.20 -32.91 2.60
CA ALA A 55 -44.34 -31.81 3.10
C ALA A 55 -43.07 -31.57 2.23
N LEU A 56 -42.70 -32.52 1.35
CA LEU A 56 -41.49 -32.44 0.51
C LEU A 56 -41.64 -31.57 -0.76
N VAL A 57 -42.81 -30.96 -0.98
CA VAL A 57 -43.17 -30.23 -2.21
C VAL A 57 -42.80 -28.74 -2.17
N THR A 58 -42.28 -28.20 -1.06
CA THR A 58 -41.84 -26.79 -1.00
C THR A 58 -40.34 -26.66 -0.74
N ASP A 59 -39.68 -25.75 -1.46
CA ASP A 59 -38.22 -25.51 -1.40
C ASP A 59 -37.69 -25.06 -0.03
N ALA A 60 -38.57 -24.73 0.91
CA ALA A 60 -38.23 -24.41 2.30
C ALA A 60 -37.88 -25.65 3.16
N ALA A 61 -38.15 -26.87 2.68
CA ALA A 61 -37.99 -28.09 3.48
C ALA A 61 -36.52 -28.48 3.74
N ILE A 62 -35.57 -28.07 2.89
CA ILE A 62 -34.16 -28.47 3.05
C ILE A 62 -33.52 -27.79 4.27
N GLU A 63 -33.82 -26.51 4.51
CA GLU A 63 -33.33 -25.80 5.70
C GLU A 63 -33.92 -26.40 6.97
N VAL A 64 -35.23 -26.66 7.01
CA VAL A 64 -35.89 -27.27 8.18
C VAL A 64 -35.37 -28.68 8.46
N ILE A 65 -35.11 -29.48 7.41
CA ILE A 65 -34.55 -30.82 7.57
C ILE A 65 -33.11 -30.77 8.09
N ILE A 66 -32.27 -29.84 7.62
CA ILE A 66 -30.89 -29.69 8.11
C ILE A 66 -30.87 -29.19 9.56
N TYR A 67 -31.71 -28.21 9.91
CA TYR A 67 -31.82 -27.70 11.28
C TYR A 67 -32.41 -28.75 12.24
N PHE A 68 -33.43 -29.49 11.82
CA PHE A 68 -34.02 -30.58 12.61
C PHE A 68 -33.00 -31.72 12.80
N TYR A 69 -32.16 -32.01 11.82
CA TYR A 69 -31.08 -33.00 11.97
C TYR A 69 -29.94 -32.54 12.87
N LEU A 70 -29.50 -31.28 12.80
CA LEU A 70 -28.50 -30.73 13.72
C LEU A 70 -29.02 -30.73 15.16
N PHE A 71 -30.29 -30.40 15.37
CA PHE A 71 -30.94 -30.37 16.68
C PHE A 71 -31.19 -31.79 17.25
N VAL A 72 -31.66 -32.73 16.43
CA VAL A 72 -31.92 -34.12 16.87
C VAL A 72 -30.63 -34.93 17.07
N MET A 73 -29.56 -34.62 16.33
CA MET A 73 -28.24 -35.25 16.53
C MET A 73 -27.58 -34.85 17.84
N ASP A 74 -27.80 -33.61 18.31
CA ASP A 74 -27.33 -33.16 19.63
C ASP A 74 -28.06 -33.89 20.76
N MET A 75 -29.38 -34.15 20.60
CA MET A 75 -30.19 -34.88 21.57
C MET A 75 -29.97 -36.41 21.59
N ARG A 76 -29.79 -37.08 20.44
CA ARG A 76 -29.61 -38.55 20.39
C ARG A 76 -28.20 -39.00 20.77
N CYS A 77 -27.19 -38.15 20.59
CA CYS A 77 -25.82 -38.47 20.99
C CYS A 77 -25.65 -38.55 22.53
N SER A 78 -26.55 -37.91 23.29
CA SER A 78 -26.57 -37.98 24.74
C SER A 78 -27.23 -39.23 25.35
N ARG A 79 -27.86 -40.13 24.56
CA ARG A 79 -28.71 -41.21 25.11
C ARG A 79 -28.27 -42.65 24.83
N LYS A 80 -27.07 -42.87 24.27
CA LYS A 80 -26.46 -44.21 24.23
C LYS A 80 -25.05 -44.16 24.84
N GLU A 81 -24.99 -44.58 26.10
CA GLU A 81 -23.76 -44.87 26.82
C GLU A 81 -22.97 -45.94 26.05
N GLY A 82 -21.64 -45.76 25.93
CA GLY A 82 -20.74 -46.86 25.58
C GLY A 82 -19.98 -46.80 24.24
N TRP A 83 -19.76 -45.63 23.62
CA TRP A 83 -18.80 -45.53 22.51
C TRP A 83 -17.79 -44.40 22.73
N HIS A 84 -16.51 -44.76 22.69
CA HIS A 84 -15.38 -43.91 23.02
C HIS A 84 -15.41 -42.53 22.33
N HIS A 85 -15.12 -41.51 23.14
CA HIS A 85 -14.95 -40.12 22.74
C HIS A 85 -13.78 -39.97 21.74
N SER A 86 -14.10 -39.98 20.45
CA SER A 86 -13.28 -39.34 19.43
C SER A 86 -14.14 -38.34 18.68
N GLN A 87 -13.67 -37.09 18.51
CA GLN A 87 -14.37 -36.08 17.69
C GLN A 87 -14.64 -36.59 16.26
N ASN A 88 -13.85 -37.55 15.76
CA ASN A 88 -14.06 -38.19 14.47
C ASN A 88 -15.30 -39.10 14.44
N GLY A 89 -15.66 -39.75 15.55
CA GLY A 89 -16.85 -40.60 15.64
C GLY A 89 -18.17 -39.81 15.57
N ARG A 90 -18.22 -38.64 16.23
CA ARG A 90 -19.39 -37.73 16.17
C ARG A 90 -19.63 -37.17 14.76
N ARG A 91 -18.57 -36.78 14.05
CA ARG A 91 -18.66 -36.30 12.66
C ARG A 91 -19.09 -37.39 11.69
N SER A 92 -18.65 -38.64 11.90
CA SER A 92 -19.07 -39.79 11.07
C SER A 92 -20.55 -40.15 11.23
N CYS A 93 -21.10 -40.17 12.45
CA CYS A 93 -22.53 -40.43 12.67
C CYS A 93 -23.43 -39.35 12.05
N GLN A 94 -23.04 -38.07 12.14
CA GLN A 94 -23.77 -36.96 11.52
C GLN A 94 -23.76 -37.04 9.98
N ARG A 95 -22.60 -37.39 9.38
CA ARG A 95 -22.48 -37.59 7.92
C ARG A 95 -23.35 -38.73 7.41
N LEU A 96 -23.35 -39.87 8.11
CA LEU A 96 -24.12 -41.05 7.71
C LEU A 96 -25.64 -40.79 7.73
N CYS A 97 -26.13 -40.01 8.70
CA CYS A 97 -27.53 -39.61 8.78
C CYS A 97 -27.96 -38.66 7.65
N LEU A 98 -27.12 -37.66 7.31
CA LEU A 98 -27.44 -36.68 6.26
C LEU A 98 -27.49 -37.34 4.86
N ILE A 99 -26.57 -38.27 4.58
CA ILE A 99 -26.53 -38.99 3.30
C ILE A 99 -27.79 -39.85 3.12
N HIS A 100 -28.26 -40.51 4.18
CA HIS A 100 -29.48 -41.32 4.13
C HIS A 100 -30.72 -40.50 3.77
N VAL A 101 -30.87 -39.31 4.36
CA VAL A 101 -32.00 -38.41 4.10
C VAL A 101 -31.98 -37.87 2.67
N LEU A 102 -30.81 -37.46 2.20
CA LEU A 102 -30.67 -36.92 0.85
C LEU A 102 -30.88 -38.00 -0.21
N SER A 103 -30.42 -39.23 0.03
CA SER A 103 -30.53 -40.38 -0.89
C SER A 103 -31.96 -40.72 -1.30
N CYS A 104 -32.92 -40.54 -0.38
CA CYS A 104 -34.34 -40.82 -0.65
C CYS A 104 -35.05 -39.72 -1.45
N SER A 105 -34.39 -38.59 -1.76
CA SER A 105 -35.01 -37.48 -2.48
C SER A 105 -34.93 -37.65 -4.01
N VAL A 106 -36.03 -37.36 -4.70
CA VAL A 106 -36.09 -37.33 -6.18
C VAL A 106 -35.02 -36.40 -6.77
N ARG A 107 -34.72 -35.30 -6.07
CA ARG A 107 -33.70 -34.31 -6.44
C ARG A 107 -32.27 -34.86 -6.36
N PHE A 108 -31.98 -35.74 -5.42
CA PHE A 108 -30.68 -36.43 -5.33
C PHE A 108 -30.50 -37.47 -6.43
N GLN A 109 -31.59 -38.16 -6.82
CA GLN A 109 -31.58 -39.11 -7.93
C GLN A 109 -31.41 -38.43 -9.29
N ALA A 110 -31.92 -37.20 -9.44
CA ALA A 110 -31.80 -36.38 -10.66
C ALA A 110 -30.36 -35.99 -11.05
N ILE A 111 -29.39 -36.11 -10.14
CA ILE A 111 -27.96 -35.86 -10.41
C ILE A 111 -27.23 -37.19 -10.35
N PRO A 112 -27.13 -37.97 -11.43
CA PRO A 112 -26.70 -39.36 -11.36
C PRO A 112 -25.24 -39.49 -10.91
N SER A 113 -24.40 -38.54 -11.32
CA SER A 113 -22.98 -38.54 -11.05
C SER A 113 -22.67 -38.17 -9.60
N HIS A 114 -21.91 -39.03 -8.93
CA HIS A 114 -21.37 -38.77 -7.60
C HIS A 114 -20.51 -37.49 -7.56
N SER A 115 -19.72 -37.21 -8.61
CA SER A 115 -18.91 -36.00 -8.68
C SER A 115 -19.76 -34.73 -8.78
N GLY A 116 -20.88 -34.78 -9.52
CA GLY A 116 -21.83 -33.68 -9.63
C GLY A 116 -22.50 -33.36 -8.29
N ARG A 117 -22.97 -34.39 -7.58
CA ARG A 117 -23.55 -34.23 -6.22
C ARG A 117 -22.54 -33.63 -5.24
N ARG A 118 -21.30 -34.12 -5.27
CA ARG A 118 -20.22 -33.63 -4.39
C ARG A 118 -19.85 -32.17 -4.68
N SER A 119 -19.73 -31.80 -5.95
CA SER A 119 -19.42 -30.42 -6.36
C SER A 119 -20.48 -29.42 -5.86
N LEU A 120 -21.77 -29.76 -6.01
CA LEU A 120 -22.87 -28.91 -5.53
C LEU A 120 -22.91 -28.81 -4.01
N PHE A 121 -22.67 -29.91 -3.30
CA PHE A 121 -22.59 -29.89 -1.84
C PHE A 121 -21.42 -29.03 -1.36
N ASP A 122 -20.23 -29.21 -1.93
CA ASP A 122 -19.04 -28.43 -1.58
C ASP A 122 -19.26 -26.93 -1.88
N TYR A 123 -19.90 -26.59 -3.00
CA TYR A 123 -20.30 -25.23 -3.35
C TYR A 123 -21.32 -24.64 -2.37
N TYR A 124 -22.37 -25.37 -1.99
CA TYR A 124 -23.37 -24.93 -1.02
C TYR A 124 -22.74 -24.67 0.36
N VAL A 125 -21.94 -25.61 0.87
CA VAL A 125 -21.25 -25.46 2.15
C VAL A 125 -20.33 -24.24 2.14
N LYS A 126 -19.57 -24.05 1.05
CA LYS A 126 -18.70 -22.89 0.90
C LYS A 126 -19.51 -21.59 0.91
N THR A 127 -20.57 -21.52 0.11
CA THR A 127 -21.42 -20.33 -0.05
C THR A 127 -22.11 -19.96 1.25
N ARG A 128 -22.77 -20.91 1.94
CA ARG A 128 -23.41 -20.64 3.24
C ARG A 128 -22.42 -20.20 4.30
N ALA A 129 -21.24 -20.83 4.35
CA ALA A 129 -20.21 -20.43 5.30
C ALA A 129 -19.62 -19.04 4.98
N GLU A 130 -19.65 -18.60 3.72
CA GLU A 130 -19.21 -17.26 3.31
C GLU A 130 -20.29 -16.20 3.59
N GLU A 131 -21.55 -16.51 3.33
CA GLU A 131 -22.72 -15.70 3.68
C GLU A 131 -22.78 -15.43 5.19
N GLU A 132 -22.72 -16.47 6.03
CA GLU A 132 -22.77 -16.33 7.49
C GLU A 132 -21.61 -15.46 8.02
N ARG A 133 -20.40 -15.62 7.45
CA ARG A 133 -19.26 -14.76 7.79
C ARG A 133 -19.48 -13.32 7.35
N LYS A 134 -20.08 -13.10 6.18
CA LYS A 134 -20.38 -11.76 5.66
C LYS A 134 -21.45 -11.08 6.50
N GLU A 135 -22.52 -11.79 6.87
CA GLU A 135 -23.58 -11.31 7.77
C GLU A 135 -23.03 -10.94 9.14
N LYS A 136 -22.19 -11.81 9.73
CA LYS A 136 -21.55 -11.50 11.03
C LYS A 136 -20.63 -10.28 10.96
N ARG A 137 -19.85 -10.13 9.89
CA ARG A 137 -19.01 -8.94 9.67
C ARG A 137 -19.85 -7.68 9.43
N ALA A 138 -20.94 -7.80 8.68
CA ALA A 138 -21.85 -6.69 8.40
C ALA A 138 -22.56 -6.24 9.69
N ALA A 139 -23.03 -7.17 10.52
CA ALA A 139 -23.64 -6.88 11.81
C ALA A 139 -22.65 -6.20 12.77
N GLN A 140 -21.42 -6.71 12.89
CA GLN A 140 -20.38 -6.07 13.70
C GLN A 140 -20.05 -4.66 13.18
N LYS A 141 -19.93 -4.49 11.86
CA LYS A 141 -19.67 -3.18 11.25
C LYS A 141 -20.82 -2.20 11.55
N ALA A 142 -22.07 -2.64 11.42
CA ALA A 142 -23.23 -1.81 11.74
C ALA A 142 -23.26 -1.41 13.23
N ALA A 143 -22.91 -2.33 14.14
CA ALA A 143 -22.79 -2.03 15.56
C ALA A 143 -21.69 -1.00 15.86
N VAL A 144 -20.52 -1.13 15.21
CA VAL A 144 -19.42 -0.16 15.34
C VAL A 144 -19.81 1.23 14.83
N GLU A 145 -20.44 1.31 13.66
CA GLU A 145 -20.90 2.59 13.10
C GLU A 145 -22.01 3.23 13.95
N GLY A 146 -22.95 2.43 14.47
CA GLY A 146 -23.96 2.91 15.42
C GLY A 146 -23.33 3.50 16.69
N PHE A 147 -22.29 2.88 17.23
CA PHE A 147 -21.56 3.42 18.38
C PHE A 147 -20.78 4.70 18.04
N LYS A 148 -20.18 4.80 16.84
CA LYS A 148 -19.53 6.05 16.41
C LYS A 148 -20.52 7.19 16.29
N GLN A 149 -21.73 6.94 15.77
CA GLN A 149 -22.80 7.94 15.75
C GLN A 149 -23.17 8.40 17.17
N LEU A 150 -23.28 7.45 18.11
CA LEU A 150 -23.50 7.77 19.52
C LEU A 150 -22.39 8.66 20.10
N LEU A 151 -21.11 8.39 19.78
CA LEU A 151 -20.00 9.22 20.21
C LEU A 151 -20.03 10.63 19.61
N GLU A 152 -20.57 10.80 18.41
CA GLU A 152 -20.71 12.12 17.78
C GLU A 152 -21.91 12.89 18.37
N GLU A 153 -23.04 12.22 18.61
CA GLU A 153 -24.17 12.78 19.36
C GLU A 153 -23.75 13.20 20.78
N ALA A 154 -22.93 12.37 21.44
CA ALA A 154 -22.38 12.62 22.76
C ALA A 154 -21.15 13.54 22.75
N SER A 155 -20.78 14.14 21.61
CA SER A 155 -19.56 14.96 21.48
C SER A 155 -19.47 16.09 22.51
N LYS A 156 -20.60 16.68 22.91
CA LYS A 156 -20.68 17.73 23.94
C LYS A 156 -20.43 17.22 25.37
N ASP A 157 -20.69 15.95 25.62
CA ASP A 157 -20.46 15.30 26.92
C ASP A 157 -19.07 14.64 27.01
N ILE A 158 -18.35 14.54 25.89
CA ILE A 158 -17.04 13.90 25.80
C ILE A 158 -15.95 14.98 25.75
N ASP A 159 -15.24 15.11 26.86
CA ASP A 159 -14.04 15.90 26.97
C ASP A 159 -12.77 15.05 26.77
N LYS A 160 -11.64 15.74 26.58
CA LYS A 160 -10.29 15.13 26.53
C LYS A 160 -9.88 14.35 27.80
N TYR A 161 -10.67 14.46 28.88
CA TYR A 161 -10.46 13.79 30.17
C TYR A 161 -11.59 12.81 30.55
N THR A 162 -12.59 12.60 29.68
CA THR A 162 -13.70 11.71 29.98
C THR A 162 -13.21 10.27 30.17
N ASP A 163 -13.65 9.61 31.25
CA ASP A 163 -13.38 8.20 31.52
C ASP A 163 -14.55 7.31 31.07
N TYR A 164 -14.25 6.04 30.78
CA TYR A 164 -15.24 5.05 30.36
C TYR A 164 -16.39 4.89 31.36
N GLN A 165 -16.10 4.89 32.66
CA GLN A 165 -17.17 4.73 33.67
C GLN A 165 -18.14 5.91 33.66
N THR A 166 -17.62 7.12 33.50
CA THR A 166 -18.42 8.34 33.46
C THR A 166 -19.28 8.38 32.21
N PHE A 167 -18.73 7.97 31.06
CA PHE A 167 -19.46 7.85 29.80
C PHE A 167 -20.58 6.79 29.89
N ARG A 168 -20.25 5.60 30.40
CA ARG A 168 -21.20 4.49 30.58
C ARG A 168 -22.37 4.86 31.49
N LYS A 169 -22.16 5.65 32.54
CA LYS A 169 -23.26 6.08 33.43
C LYS A 169 -24.33 6.90 32.70
N LYS A 170 -23.94 7.70 31.71
CA LYS A 170 -24.87 8.53 30.92
C LYS A 170 -25.48 7.76 29.76
N TRP A 171 -24.66 7.03 28.99
CA TRP A 171 -25.04 6.44 27.70
C TRP A 171 -25.23 4.92 27.73
N GLY A 172 -25.14 4.30 28.91
CA GLY A 172 -25.17 2.85 29.08
C GLY A 172 -26.49 2.17 28.70
N ASN A 173 -27.60 2.92 28.68
CA ASN A 173 -28.92 2.39 28.33
C ASN A 173 -29.21 2.45 26.83
N ASP A 174 -28.34 3.06 26.01
CA ASP A 174 -28.56 3.17 24.57
C ASP A 174 -28.37 1.78 23.90
N PRO A 175 -29.30 1.33 23.04
CA PRO A 175 -29.15 0.07 22.32
C PRO A 175 -27.85 -0.04 21.52
N ARG A 176 -27.36 1.08 20.97
CA ARG A 176 -26.09 1.18 20.22
C ARG A 176 -24.88 1.01 21.14
N PHE A 177 -24.99 1.44 22.40
CA PHE A 177 -23.99 1.17 23.43
C PHE A 177 -23.94 -0.32 23.76
N GLU A 178 -25.09 -0.96 23.94
CA GLU A 178 -25.14 -2.39 24.31
C GLU A 178 -24.82 -3.37 23.16
N ALA A 179 -24.90 -2.92 21.90
CA ALA A 179 -24.63 -3.74 20.72
C ALA A 179 -23.16 -4.20 20.57
N LEU A 180 -22.20 -3.49 21.17
CA LEU A 180 -20.78 -3.82 21.12
C LEU A 180 -20.30 -4.53 22.39
N ASP A 181 -19.13 -5.16 22.37
CA ASP A 181 -18.52 -5.65 23.61
C ASP A 181 -17.80 -4.52 24.36
N ARG A 182 -17.44 -4.74 25.64
CA ARG A 182 -16.76 -3.71 26.43
C ARG A 182 -15.43 -3.26 25.81
N LYS A 183 -14.69 -4.18 25.18
CA LYS A 183 -13.34 -3.88 24.65
C LYS A 183 -13.45 -2.92 23.46
N ASP A 184 -14.37 -3.19 22.55
CA ASP A 184 -14.63 -2.36 21.38
C ASP A 184 -15.19 -1.00 21.79
N ARG A 185 -16.13 -0.95 22.75
CA ARG A 185 -16.66 0.31 23.30
C ARG A 185 -15.54 1.20 23.88
N GLU A 186 -14.67 0.61 24.70
CA GLU A 186 -13.56 1.33 25.34
C GLU A 186 -12.51 1.77 24.32
N HIS A 187 -12.20 0.93 23.33
CA HIS A 187 -11.29 1.27 22.24
C HIS A 187 -11.78 2.48 21.41
N LEU A 188 -13.04 2.45 20.97
CA LEU A 188 -13.64 3.53 20.17
C LEU A 188 -13.76 4.84 20.97
N LEU A 189 -14.10 4.76 22.26
CA LEU A 189 -14.12 5.93 23.14
C LEU A 189 -12.71 6.53 23.30
N ASN A 190 -11.70 5.69 23.50
CA ASN A 190 -10.30 6.13 23.61
C ASN A 190 -9.81 6.76 22.31
N GLU A 191 -10.18 6.21 21.15
CA GLU A 191 -9.85 6.80 19.84
C GLU A 191 -10.41 8.22 19.72
N ARG A 192 -11.67 8.44 20.12
CA ARG A 192 -12.28 9.77 20.14
C ARG A 192 -11.56 10.73 21.09
N ILE A 193 -11.25 10.29 22.31
CA ILE A 193 -10.52 11.10 23.30
C ILE A 193 -9.12 11.47 22.79
N LEU A 194 -8.41 10.54 22.17
CA LEU A 194 -7.09 10.78 21.58
C LEU A 194 -7.18 11.81 20.44
N SER A 195 -8.20 11.72 19.60
CA SER A 195 -8.47 12.71 18.56
C SER A 195 -8.70 14.11 19.15
N LEU A 196 -9.50 14.23 20.21
CA LEU A 196 -9.73 15.50 20.91
C LEU A 196 -8.44 16.06 21.54
N ARG A 197 -7.60 15.21 22.15
CA ARG A 197 -6.29 15.61 22.69
C ARG A 197 -5.34 16.07 21.59
N LYS A 198 -5.36 15.43 20.43
CA LYS A 198 -4.56 15.82 19.26
C LYS A 198 -5.02 17.19 18.73
N ALA A 199 -6.32 17.35 18.49
CA ALA A 199 -6.89 18.61 18.02
C ALA A 199 -6.63 19.76 19.00
N ALA A 200 -6.73 19.53 20.32
CA ALA A 200 -6.42 20.54 21.32
C ALA A 200 -4.94 20.95 21.32
N ARG A 201 -4.01 20.00 21.12
CA ARG A 201 -2.58 20.29 20.99
C ARG A 201 -2.26 21.06 19.70
N GLU A 202 -2.86 20.64 18.58
CA GLU A 202 -2.68 21.32 17.29
C GLU A 202 -3.23 22.74 17.32
N LYS A 203 -4.40 22.96 17.94
CA LYS A 203 -4.95 24.30 18.14
C LYS A 203 -4.03 25.18 18.98
N ALA A 204 -3.55 24.67 20.12
CA ALA A 204 -2.61 25.41 20.96
C ALA A 204 -1.30 25.72 20.21
N GLN A 205 -0.78 24.77 19.43
CA GLN A 205 0.41 24.99 18.62
C GLN A 205 0.19 26.02 17.49
N ALA A 206 -0.99 26.02 16.87
CA ALA A 206 -1.36 26.98 15.83
C ALA A 206 -1.51 28.40 16.41
N GLU A 207 -2.06 28.52 17.61
CA GLU A 207 -2.11 29.80 18.34
C GLU A 207 -0.70 30.31 18.66
N LEU A 208 0.19 29.44 19.16
CA LEU A 208 1.59 29.80 19.42
C LEU A 208 2.34 30.19 18.14
N SER A 209 2.14 29.47 17.03
CA SER A 209 2.79 29.79 15.76
C SER A 209 2.26 31.09 15.16
N ALA A 210 0.96 31.40 15.30
CA ALA A 210 0.41 32.68 14.89
C ALA A 210 1.05 33.85 15.66
N VAL A 211 1.20 33.71 16.99
CA VAL A 211 1.92 34.69 17.82
C VAL A 211 3.38 34.82 17.39
N ALA A 212 4.06 33.69 17.10
CA ALA A 212 5.42 33.69 16.61
C ALA A 212 5.58 34.46 15.29
N VAL A 213 4.67 34.26 14.34
CA VAL A 213 4.68 34.97 13.05
C VAL A 213 4.53 36.48 13.24
N VAL A 214 3.57 36.90 14.06
CA VAL A 214 3.33 38.32 14.37
C VAL A 214 4.53 38.95 15.09
N PHE A 215 5.15 38.22 16.02
CA PHE A 215 6.33 38.68 16.73
C PHE A 215 7.54 38.80 15.79
N LYS A 216 7.78 37.79 14.94
CA LYS A 216 8.88 37.80 13.97
C LYS A 216 8.71 38.87 12.89
N SER A 217 7.48 39.19 12.48
CA SER A 217 7.24 40.27 11.51
C SER A 217 7.63 41.63 12.08
N MET A 218 7.26 41.90 13.33
CA MET A 218 7.68 43.10 14.06
C MET A 218 9.21 43.21 14.14
N LEU A 219 9.92 42.11 14.43
CA LEU A 219 11.39 42.11 14.43
C LEU A 219 11.97 42.42 13.05
N ARG A 220 11.36 41.89 11.98
CA ARG A 220 11.79 42.12 10.61
C ARG A 220 11.57 43.57 10.15
N GLU A 221 10.46 44.20 10.54
CA GLU A 221 10.10 45.57 10.16
C GLU A 221 11.14 46.60 10.61
N ARG A 222 11.82 46.36 11.74
CA ARG A 222 12.84 47.30 12.21
C ARG A 222 14.14 47.28 11.43
N GLY A 223 14.53 46.13 10.88
CA GLY A 223 15.75 45.99 10.07
C GLY A 223 17.09 46.23 10.81
N ASP A 224 17.08 46.61 12.09
CA ASP A 224 18.27 46.84 12.93
C ASP A 224 18.81 45.55 13.59
N ILE A 225 18.10 44.44 13.42
CA ILE A 225 18.43 43.15 14.03
C ILE A 225 19.27 42.31 13.07
N THR A 226 20.48 41.96 13.51
CA THR A 226 21.40 41.08 12.79
C THR A 226 21.56 39.75 13.53
N VAL A 227 22.19 38.75 12.91
CA VAL A 227 22.46 37.42 13.53
C VAL A 227 23.23 37.52 14.86
N HIS A 228 23.92 38.63 15.11
CA HIS A 228 24.78 38.86 16.28
C HIS A 228 24.10 39.73 17.35
N SER A 229 22.86 40.16 17.11
CA SER A 229 22.11 41.00 18.04
C SER A 229 21.80 40.24 19.34
N ARG A 230 21.91 40.93 20.47
CA ARG A 230 21.64 40.36 21.80
C ARG A 230 20.27 40.79 22.29
N TRP A 231 19.51 39.84 22.84
CA TRP A 231 18.17 40.08 23.37
C TRP A 231 18.11 41.26 24.35
N SER A 232 19.10 41.37 25.25
CA SER A 232 19.19 42.43 26.25
C SER A 232 19.23 43.86 25.69
N ARG A 233 19.71 44.05 24.45
CA ARG A 233 19.77 45.36 23.79
C ARG A 233 18.52 45.67 22.97
N VAL A 234 17.83 44.63 22.52
CA VAL A 234 16.70 44.73 21.59
C VAL A 234 15.37 44.81 22.33
N LYS A 235 15.29 44.22 23.53
CA LYS A 235 14.03 44.09 24.29
C LYS A 235 13.45 45.42 24.77
N ASP A 236 14.27 46.42 25.09
CA ASP A 236 13.77 47.68 25.67
C ASP A 236 13.24 48.62 24.59
N SER A 237 13.79 48.57 23.36
CA SER A 237 13.24 49.29 22.20
C SER A 237 11.96 48.68 21.64
N LEU A 238 11.59 47.47 22.10
CA LEU A 238 10.37 46.77 21.70
C LEU A 238 9.15 47.10 22.57
N ARG A 239 9.34 47.78 23.70
CA ARG A 239 8.29 47.97 24.71
C ARG A 239 7.10 48.77 24.22
N ASP A 240 7.30 49.64 23.22
CA ASP A 240 6.26 50.52 22.69
C ASP A 240 5.33 49.81 21.68
N ASP A 241 5.70 48.63 21.17
CA ASP A 241 4.86 47.89 20.22
C ASP A 241 3.79 47.05 20.96
N LEU A 242 2.53 47.19 20.54
CA LEU A 242 1.41 46.42 21.06
C LEU A 242 1.63 44.91 20.88
N ARG A 243 2.21 44.49 19.76
CA ARG A 243 2.50 43.08 19.44
C ARG A 243 3.54 42.49 20.39
N TYR A 244 4.49 43.29 20.87
CA TYR A 244 5.46 42.87 21.88
C TYR A 244 4.80 42.70 23.26
N THR A 245 3.95 43.65 23.63
CA THR A 245 3.25 43.64 24.92
C THR A 245 2.24 42.48 25.00
N SER A 246 1.56 42.16 23.90
CA SER A 246 0.61 41.03 23.82
C SER A 246 1.26 39.64 23.87
N THR A 247 2.54 39.50 23.52
CA THR A 247 3.27 38.23 23.62
C THR A 247 3.68 37.94 25.06
N LYS A 248 3.50 36.69 25.52
CA LYS A 248 3.88 36.24 26.87
C LYS A 248 5.37 36.43 27.12
N HIS A 249 5.74 36.87 28.33
CA HIS A 249 7.12 37.24 28.64
C HIS A 249 8.09 36.06 28.47
N GLU A 250 7.65 34.86 28.83
CA GLU A 250 8.41 33.61 28.75
C GLU A 250 8.78 33.23 27.31
N ASP A 251 7.92 33.56 26.36
CA ASP A 251 8.07 33.17 24.95
C ASP A 251 8.92 34.18 24.15
N ARG A 252 9.04 35.43 24.62
CA ARG A 252 9.67 36.53 23.85
C ARG A 252 11.13 36.24 23.46
N GLU A 253 11.94 35.79 24.42
CA GLU A 253 13.36 35.50 24.17
C GLU A 253 13.52 34.26 23.28
N ALA A 254 12.68 33.24 23.47
CA ALA A 254 12.68 32.05 22.62
C ALA A 254 12.34 32.40 21.16
N LEU A 255 11.30 33.20 20.95
CA LEU A 255 10.89 33.67 19.61
C LEU A 255 11.97 34.55 18.95
N PHE A 256 12.67 35.38 19.74
CA PHE A 256 13.79 36.17 19.25
C PHE A 256 14.98 35.27 18.83
N ASN A 257 15.33 34.28 19.64
CA ASN A 257 16.40 33.33 19.30
C ASN A 257 16.04 32.48 18.08
N GLU A 258 14.79 32.09 17.94
CA GLU A 258 14.26 31.42 16.75
C GLU A 258 14.41 32.31 15.51
N TYR A 259 14.06 33.59 15.61
CA TYR A 259 14.27 34.56 14.52
C TYR A 259 15.74 34.71 14.12
N LEU A 260 16.66 34.76 15.10
CA LEU A 260 18.11 34.80 14.80
C LEU A 260 18.60 33.53 14.12
N SER A 261 18.05 32.37 14.52
CA SER A 261 18.33 31.10 13.86
C SER A 261 17.84 31.10 12.42
N ASP A 262 16.65 31.64 12.16
CA ASP A 262 16.09 31.78 10.81
C ASP A 262 16.95 32.70 9.94
N LEU A 263 17.42 33.84 10.48
CA LEU A 263 18.35 34.72 9.78
C LEU A 263 19.67 34.01 9.44
N LYS A 264 20.25 33.30 10.41
CA LYS A 264 21.48 32.53 10.20
C LYS A 264 21.31 31.42 9.15
N ALA A 265 20.14 30.78 9.11
CA ALA A 265 19.82 29.78 8.10
C ALA A 265 19.68 30.41 6.70
N ALA A 266 19.02 31.56 6.61
CA ALA A 266 18.89 32.32 5.37
C ALA A 266 20.25 32.79 4.83
N ASP A 267 21.13 33.32 5.69
CA ASP A 267 22.49 33.72 5.30
C ASP A 267 23.29 32.53 4.76
N LYS A 268 23.24 31.39 5.45
CA LYS A 268 23.90 30.14 4.99
C LYS A 268 23.33 29.62 3.68
N GLU A 269 22.04 29.79 3.42
CA GLU A 269 21.43 29.42 2.15
C GLU A 269 21.87 30.38 1.02
N ALA A 270 21.92 31.69 1.30
CA ALA A 270 22.41 32.68 0.35
C ALA A 270 23.89 32.44 0.00
N GLU A 271 24.74 32.16 0.99
CA GLU A 271 26.15 31.80 0.77
C GLU A 271 26.30 30.54 -0.09
N ARG A 272 25.50 29.50 0.17
CA ARG A 272 25.46 28.29 -0.67
C ARG A 272 25.01 28.59 -2.10
N GLY A 273 24.00 29.43 -2.26
CA GLY A 273 23.54 29.89 -3.58
C GLY A 273 24.61 30.67 -4.35
N ILE A 274 25.33 31.58 -3.68
CA ILE A 274 26.45 32.31 -4.30
C ILE A 274 27.59 31.36 -4.67
N LYS A 275 27.93 30.42 -3.79
CA LYS A 275 28.98 29.41 -4.04
C LYS A 275 28.63 28.54 -5.24
N SER A 276 27.39 28.03 -5.30
CA SER A 276 26.91 27.22 -6.43
C SER A 276 26.94 28.00 -7.75
N LYS A 277 26.50 29.26 -7.76
CA LYS A 277 26.59 30.13 -8.96
C LYS A 277 28.03 30.38 -9.41
N ARG A 278 28.97 30.53 -8.45
CA ARG A 278 30.40 30.68 -8.77
C ARG A 278 30.99 29.39 -9.35
N GLU A 279 30.65 28.25 -8.77
CA GLU A 279 31.06 26.93 -9.28
C GLU A 279 30.52 26.68 -10.68
N GLU A 280 29.24 27.00 -10.93
CA GLU A 280 28.63 26.92 -12.26
C GLU A 280 29.32 27.84 -13.28
N GLN A 281 29.61 29.09 -12.92
CA GLN A 281 30.37 30.00 -13.79
C GLN A 281 31.77 29.46 -14.13
N VAL A 282 32.48 28.86 -13.17
CA VAL A 282 33.81 28.27 -13.39
C VAL A 282 33.73 27.08 -14.34
N ILE A 283 32.70 26.23 -14.22
CA ILE A 283 32.45 25.12 -15.15
C ILE A 283 32.18 25.65 -16.56
N VAL A 284 31.36 26.69 -16.71
CA VAL A 284 31.06 27.30 -18.02
C VAL A 284 32.31 27.91 -18.66
N ILE A 285 33.13 28.65 -17.91
CA ILE A 285 34.36 29.27 -18.44
C ILE A 285 35.38 28.19 -18.84
N SER A 286 35.58 27.18 -18.00
CA SER A 286 36.53 26.09 -18.29
C SER A 286 36.11 25.28 -19.53
N SER A 287 34.82 24.94 -19.67
CA SER A 287 34.27 24.27 -20.85
C SER A 287 34.32 25.11 -22.12
N SER A 288 34.07 26.42 -22.03
CA SER A 288 34.26 27.34 -23.16
C SER A 288 35.72 27.42 -23.60
N THR A 289 36.65 27.41 -22.64
CA THR A 289 38.09 27.45 -22.91
C THR A 289 38.57 26.17 -23.60
N THR A 290 38.11 24.99 -23.14
CA THR A 290 38.44 23.71 -23.77
C THR A 290 37.84 23.58 -25.16
N LEU A 291 36.60 24.06 -25.39
CA LEU A 291 36.00 24.12 -26.72
C LEU A 291 36.82 25.01 -27.68
N SER A 292 37.24 26.20 -27.25
CA SER A 292 38.07 27.08 -28.06
C SER A 292 39.40 26.44 -28.44
N GLN A 293 40.05 25.74 -27.50
CA GLN A 293 41.30 25.01 -27.76
C GLN A 293 41.07 23.86 -28.76
N PHE A 294 39.99 23.09 -28.60
CA PHE A 294 39.64 21.99 -29.49
C PHE A 294 39.34 22.48 -30.92
N LEU A 295 38.61 23.59 -31.06
CA LEU A 295 38.33 24.21 -32.35
C LEU A 295 39.60 24.70 -33.07
N CYS A 296 40.50 25.38 -32.34
CA CYS A 296 41.79 25.83 -32.87
C CYS A 296 42.66 24.64 -33.32
N LEU A 297 42.71 23.56 -32.54
CA LEU A 297 43.44 22.35 -32.91
C LEU A 297 42.86 21.70 -34.18
N ARG A 298 41.53 21.66 -34.29
CA ARG A 298 40.82 21.12 -35.47
C ARG A 298 41.15 21.91 -36.73
N GLU A 299 41.21 23.23 -36.66
CA GLU A 299 41.59 24.09 -37.79
C GLU A 299 43.04 23.87 -38.21
N ARG A 300 43.97 23.78 -37.25
CA ARG A 300 45.39 23.45 -37.51
C ARG A 300 45.58 22.09 -38.16
N LEU A 301 44.76 21.09 -37.82
CA LEU A 301 44.80 19.77 -38.45
C LEU A 301 44.30 19.82 -39.90
N LYS A 302 43.19 20.52 -40.15
CA LYS A 302 42.66 20.71 -41.51
C LYS A 302 43.67 21.42 -42.42
N GLU A 303 44.40 22.40 -41.90
CA GLU A 303 45.41 23.10 -42.70
C GLU A 303 46.60 22.20 -43.07
N ARG A 304 47.14 21.44 -42.11
CA ARG A 304 48.19 20.45 -42.38
C ARG A 304 47.77 19.41 -43.42
N GLU A 305 46.51 18.98 -43.38
CA GLU A 305 45.99 18.05 -44.37
C GLU A 305 45.97 18.66 -45.78
N ARG A 306 45.56 19.94 -45.92
CA ARG A 306 45.59 20.66 -47.20
C ARG A 306 47.01 20.82 -47.72
N GLU A 307 47.97 21.15 -46.86
CA GLU A 307 49.38 21.26 -47.24
C GLU A 307 49.95 19.93 -47.75
N LEU A 308 49.65 18.84 -47.04
CA LEU A 308 50.04 17.49 -47.45
C LEU A 308 49.42 17.12 -48.81
N ARG A 309 48.13 17.43 -49.04
CA ARG A 309 47.47 17.21 -50.34
C ARG A 309 48.18 18.00 -51.46
N LYS A 310 48.48 19.29 -51.24
CA LYS A 310 49.22 20.13 -52.21
C LYS A 310 50.65 19.63 -52.46
N ARG A 311 51.31 19.06 -51.46
CA ARG A 311 52.65 18.46 -51.62
C ARG A 311 52.57 17.19 -52.46
N LYS A 312 51.62 16.30 -52.13
CA LYS A 312 51.40 15.05 -52.87
C LYS A 312 51.07 15.32 -54.33
N GLU A 313 50.18 16.28 -54.62
CA GLU A 313 49.85 16.68 -55.99
C GLU A 313 51.07 17.21 -56.76
N ARG A 314 51.92 18.03 -56.12
CA ARG A 314 53.17 18.50 -56.74
C ARG A 314 54.15 17.36 -57.03
N GLU A 315 54.24 16.39 -56.13
CA GLU A 315 55.08 15.20 -56.33
C GLU A 315 54.52 14.32 -57.45
N GLU A 316 53.21 14.09 -57.50
CA GLU A 316 52.52 13.36 -58.58
C GLU A 316 52.73 14.03 -59.94
N LEU A 317 52.56 15.36 -60.02
CA LEU A 317 52.83 16.13 -61.25
C LEU A 317 54.30 16.02 -61.70
N LYS A 318 55.26 16.05 -60.77
CA LYS A 318 56.68 15.83 -61.09
C LYS A 318 56.90 14.42 -61.63
N MET A 319 56.33 13.41 -60.96
CA MET A 319 56.43 12.02 -61.39
C MET A 319 55.79 11.79 -62.76
N GLU A 320 54.66 12.43 -63.06
CA GLU A 320 54.01 12.31 -64.36
C GLU A 320 54.84 12.96 -65.47
N ARG A 321 55.47 14.12 -65.22
CA ARG A 321 56.44 14.70 -66.16
C ARG A 321 57.61 13.76 -66.43
N VAL A 322 58.13 13.09 -65.40
CA VAL A 322 59.20 12.09 -65.55
C VAL A 322 58.71 10.91 -66.39
N ARG A 323 57.52 10.36 -66.10
CA ARG A 323 56.90 9.29 -66.89
C ARG A 323 56.72 9.68 -68.35
N GLN A 324 56.24 10.89 -68.62
CA GLN A 324 56.07 11.37 -70.00
C GLN A 324 57.41 11.52 -70.72
N LYS A 325 58.47 11.96 -70.04
CA LYS A 325 59.83 11.99 -70.61
C LYS A 325 60.34 10.58 -70.93
N VAL A 326 60.10 9.61 -70.05
CA VAL A 326 60.47 8.20 -70.29
C VAL A 326 59.72 7.68 -71.52
N ARG A 327 58.39 7.84 -71.57
CA ARG A 327 57.57 7.43 -72.73
C ARG A 327 58.05 8.03 -74.05
N ARG A 328 58.43 9.32 -74.06
CA ARG A 328 59.00 9.98 -75.25
C ARG A 328 60.33 9.35 -75.68
N LYS A 329 61.24 9.11 -74.73
CA LYS A 329 62.54 8.46 -75.02
C LYS A 329 62.34 7.03 -75.53
N GLU A 330 61.43 6.27 -74.93
CA GLU A 330 61.06 4.93 -75.38
C GLU A 330 60.51 4.96 -76.81
N ALA A 331 59.61 5.90 -77.13
CA ALA A 331 59.09 6.06 -78.49
C ALA A 331 60.19 6.44 -79.50
N THR A 332 61.10 7.36 -79.13
CA THR A 332 62.25 7.70 -79.98
C THR A 332 63.16 6.50 -80.20
N SER A 333 63.49 5.75 -79.15
CA SER A 333 64.33 4.55 -79.24
C SER A 333 63.67 3.46 -80.08
N SER A 334 62.35 3.27 -79.93
CA SER A 334 61.58 2.32 -80.71
C SER A 334 61.51 2.72 -82.18
N PHE A 335 61.31 4.01 -82.49
CA PHE A 335 61.34 4.51 -83.86
C PHE A 335 62.73 4.38 -84.50
N GLN A 336 63.79 4.70 -83.75
CA GLN A 336 65.17 4.49 -84.20
C GLN A 336 65.44 3.02 -84.51
N ALA A 337 65.01 2.10 -83.64
CA ALA A 337 65.13 0.66 -83.89
C ALA A 337 64.39 0.25 -85.18
N LEU A 338 63.17 0.75 -85.39
CA LEU A 338 62.42 0.52 -86.61
C LEU A 338 63.13 1.06 -87.86
N LEU A 339 63.73 2.25 -87.80
CA LEU A 339 64.52 2.79 -88.92
C LEU A 339 65.74 1.91 -89.24
N VAL A 340 66.44 1.42 -88.22
CA VAL A 340 67.58 0.50 -88.42
C VAL A 340 67.13 -0.84 -89.02
N GLU A 341 65.99 -1.37 -88.58
CA GLU A 341 65.44 -2.62 -89.11
C GLU A 341 64.94 -2.48 -90.56
N THR A 342 64.35 -1.34 -90.90
CA THR A 342 63.74 -1.10 -92.22
C THR A 342 64.74 -0.60 -93.26
N ILE A 343 65.69 0.25 -92.89
CA ILE A 343 66.67 0.85 -93.79
C ILE A 343 67.99 0.06 -93.71
N LYS A 344 68.09 -1.01 -94.49
CA LYS A 344 69.30 -1.86 -94.58
C LYS A 344 70.27 -1.45 -95.69
N ASP A 345 69.85 -0.54 -96.58
CA ASP A 345 70.57 -0.22 -97.82
C ASP A 345 70.91 1.30 -97.88
N PRO A 346 72.19 1.70 -97.96
CA PRO A 346 72.60 3.12 -97.87
C PRO A 346 72.01 4.02 -98.97
N GLN A 347 71.60 3.46 -100.11
CA GLN A 347 71.03 4.21 -101.24
C GLN A 347 69.58 4.67 -100.97
N VAL A 348 68.86 4.02 -100.04
CA VAL A 348 67.49 4.41 -99.63
C VAL A 348 67.52 5.67 -98.73
N TYR A 349 68.65 5.94 -98.08
CA TYR A 349 68.87 7.12 -97.22
C TYR A 349 68.73 8.44 -97.99
N LEU A 350 69.16 8.48 -99.25
CA LEU A 350 69.06 9.65 -100.12
C LEU A 350 67.64 9.91 -100.63
N ILE A 351 66.79 8.89 -100.73
CA ILE A 351 65.40 9.04 -101.18
C ILE A 351 64.51 9.45 -100.01
N ALA A 352 64.72 8.90 -98.82
CA ALA A 352 63.95 9.23 -97.62
C ALA A 352 64.28 10.61 -97.04
N MET A 353 65.53 11.11 -97.15
CA MET A 353 65.89 12.47 -96.70
C MET A 353 65.51 13.59 -97.68
N VAL A 354 65.08 13.26 -98.90
CA VAL A 354 64.54 14.25 -99.86
C VAL A 354 63.01 14.42 -99.71
N ALA A 355 62.35 13.54 -98.94
CA ALA A 355 60.90 13.55 -98.71
C ALA A 355 60.48 14.03 -97.30
N VAL A 356 61.42 14.50 -96.47
CA VAL A 356 61.21 15.19 -95.18
C VAL A 356 61.88 16.54 -95.24
#